data_AF-A0A969HVQ6-F1
#
_entry.id   AF-A0A969HVQ6-F1
#
_cell.length_a   1.000
_cell.length_b   1.000
_cell.length_c   1.000
_cell.angle_alpha   90.00
_cell.angle_beta   90.00
_cell.angle_gamma   90.00
#
_symmetry.space_group_name_H-M   'P 1'
#
loop_
_entity.id
_entity.type
_entity.pdbx_description
1 polymer ?
#
loop_
_entity_poly.entity_id
_entity_poly.type
_entity_poly.pdbx_seq_one_letter_code
_entity_poly.pdbx_strand_id
1 'polypeptide(L)'
;METTFLTNPYTTRRTPVVAENGTVATSHPLAASAGLRMLLAGGNAIDAAVAMAITLTLVEPTSNGIGSDAFALVWDGNKLHGLNGSGRAPAALTLERVQERGGLHPFGWNTVTVPGAPALWQDLHERFGSLPFSQLVQPALEYAERGHPVASLIARNWTRGVEQAKARTGPQFEHFLPTFAPDGHAPTAGSRYVSQAHARTFRTLAEQGVQAFYRGEIAEAMVAFARETGGYLSMDDMANHTSTWVEPIATTYRGHEVWEIPPSGQGIAALIALGILEGLEIAHHPRDSVSAYHLQIEAMKLAFADVHRYVADPTFADVPIAGMLNPDYLARRRALIGPTARHPEPGAPPQGGTVYLCAADRDGLMVS
;
A
#
# COMPACT_ATOMS: atom_id res chain seq x y z
N MET A 1 -31.36 -22.58 3.56
CA MET A 1 -30.20 -21.72 3.90
C MET A 1 -30.76 -20.35 4.18
N GLU A 2 -30.48 -19.78 5.36
CA GLU A 2 -30.93 -18.43 5.68
C GLU A 2 -30.12 -17.41 4.85
N THR A 3 -30.82 -16.47 4.21
CA THR A 3 -30.19 -15.38 3.46
C THR A 3 -29.65 -14.37 4.47
N THR A 4 -28.33 -14.24 4.52
CA THR A 4 -27.61 -13.27 5.36
C THR A 4 -26.84 -12.30 4.47
N PHE A 5 -26.24 -11.26 5.04
CA PHE A 5 -25.37 -10.36 4.27
C PHE A 5 -24.17 -11.05 3.58
N LEU A 6 -23.83 -12.28 3.95
CA LEU A 6 -22.71 -13.04 3.38
C LEU A 6 -23.16 -14.28 2.58
N THR A 7 -24.45 -14.64 2.63
CA THR A 7 -24.98 -15.82 1.95
C THR A 7 -25.99 -15.41 0.89
N ASN A 8 -25.53 -15.38 -0.37
CA ASN A 8 -26.40 -15.24 -1.53
C ASN A 8 -26.43 -16.56 -2.30
N PRO A 9 -27.56 -17.28 -2.35
CA PRO A 9 -27.64 -18.55 -3.07
C PRO A 9 -27.67 -18.39 -4.60
N TYR A 10 -27.74 -17.15 -5.10
CA TYR A 10 -27.81 -16.85 -6.53
C TYR A 10 -26.54 -16.19 -7.05
N THR A 11 -26.14 -16.58 -8.25
CA THR A 11 -25.06 -15.91 -9.00
C THR A 11 -25.41 -14.44 -9.23
N THR A 12 -24.52 -13.54 -8.83
CA THR A 12 -24.64 -12.10 -9.12
C THR A 12 -23.68 -11.72 -10.25
N ARG A 13 -24.12 -10.85 -11.16
CA ARG A 13 -23.27 -10.25 -12.20
C ARG A 13 -23.02 -8.78 -11.90
N ARG A 14 -21.78 -8.32 -12.11
CA ARG A 14 -21.44 -6.88 -12.10
C ARG A 14 -21.05 -6.49 -13.52
N THR A 15 -21.72 -5.50 -14.07
CA THR A 15 -21.32 -4.86 -15.33
C THR A 15 -20.28 -3.78 -15.04
N PRO A 16 -19.37 -3.48 -15.99
CA PRO A 16 -18.50 -2.32 -15.87
C PRO A 16 -19.32 -1.03 -15.64
N VAL A 17 -18.84 -0.18 -14.75
CA VAL A 17 -19.38 1.17 -14.55
C VAL A 17 -18.71 2.10 -15.56
N VAL A 18 -19.50 2.96 -16.21
CA VAL A 18 -19.04 3.91 -17.24
C VAL A 18 -19.43 5.32 -16.80
N ALA A 19 -18.49 6.26 -16.84
CA ALA A 19 -18.73 7.67 -16.54
C ALA A 19 -17.78 8.55 -17.37
N GLU A 20 -18.26 9.73 -17.76
CA GLU A 20 -17.51 10.70 -18.57
C GLU A 20 -16.63 11.62 -17.72
N ASN A 21 -17.18 12.14 -16.60
CA ASN A 21 -16.56 13.21 -15.82
C ASN A 21 -15.77 12.73 -14.58
N GLY A 22 -15.48 11.43 -14.49
CA GLY A 22 -14.72 10.84 -13.41
C GLY A 22 -15.36 9.60 -12.81
N THR A 23 -14.53 8.66 -12.35
CA THR A 23 -14.93 7.43 -11.66
C THR A 23 -14.04 7.21 -10.46
N VAL A 24 -14.59 6.65 -9.39
CA VAL A 24 -13.84 6.17 -8.22
C VAL A 24 -14.14 4.71 -7.97
N ALA A 25 -13.14 3.93 -7.56
CA ALA A 25 -13.29 2.53 -7.24
C ALA A 25 -12.42 2.18 -6.02
N THR A 26 -13.01 1.53 -5.03
CA THR A 26 -12.33 1.09 -3.80
C THR A 26 -13.12 -0.06 -3.15
N SER A 27 -12.55 -0.70 -2.12
CA SER A 27 -13.13 -1.84 -1.40
C SER A 27 -14.36 -1.47 -0.57
N HIS A 28 -14.52 -0.20 -0.19
CA HIS A 28 -15.57 0.24 0.72
C HIS A 28 -16.49 1.33 0.11
N PRO A 29 -17.82 1.13 0.04
CA PRO A 29 -18.73 2.09 -0.57
C PRO A 29 -18.71 3.49 0.05
N LEU A 30 -18.55 3.62 1.37
CA LEU A 30 -18.45 4.94 2.02
C LEU A 30 -17.15 5.68 1.67
N ALA A 31 -16.05 4.95 1.44
CA ALA A 31 -14.84 5.56 0.92
C ALA A 31 -15.07 6.03 -0.52
N ALA A 32 -15.67 5.19 -1.38
CA ALA A 32 -16.04 5.60 -2.75
C ALA A 32 -16.92 6.87 -2.74
N SER A 33 -17.90 6.97 -1.85
CA SER A 33 -18.72 8.18 -1.67
C SER A 33 -17.89 9.40 -1.24
N ALA A 34 -16.88 9.24 -0.40
CA ALA A 34 -15.96 10.33 -0.03
C ALA A 34 -15.18 10.85 -1.25
N GLY A 35 -14.63 9.94 -2.07
CA GLY A 35 -13.95 10.30 -3.32
C GLY A 35 -14.88 10.99 -4.32
N LEU A 36 -16.09 10.45 -4.51
CA LEU A 36 -17.10 11.05 -5.39
C LEU A 36 -17.52 12.45 -4.91
N ARG A 37 -17.63 12.66 -3.58
CA ARG A 37 -17.91 13.99 -3.01
C ARG A 37 -16.82 15.00 -3.38
N MET A 38 -15.55 14.59 -3.45
CA MET A 38 -14.47 15.48 -3.89
C MET A 38 -14.59 15.83 -5.37
N LEU A 39 -14.84 14.84 -6.24
CA LEU A 39 -15.06 15.09 -7.67
C LEU A 39 -16.25 16.04 -7.90
N LEU A 40 -17.38 15.81 -7.22
CA LEU A 40 -18.57 16.65 -7.33
C LEU A 40 -18.35 18.07 -6.78
N ALA A 41 -17.39 18.25 -5.88
CA ALA A 41 -17.02 19.56 -5.35
C ALA A 41 -15.99 20.30 -6.23
N GLY A 42 -15.67 19.78 -7.42
CA GLY A 42 -14.69 20.38 -8.34
C GLY A 42 -13.25 19.97 -8.07
N GLY A 43 -13.02 18.98 -7.19
CA GLY A 43 -11.71 18.37 -7.00
C GLY A 43 -11.34 17.41 -8.13
N ASN A 44 -10.08 17.03 -8.16
CA ASN A 44 -9.53 16.13 -9.17
C ASN A 44 -9.37 14.69 -8.64
N ALA A 45 -8.75 13.82 -9.44
CA ALA A 45 -8.53 12.42 -9.08
C ALA A 45 -7.65 12.23 -7.83
N ILE A 46 -6.71 13.14 -7.56
CA ILE A 46 -5.85 13.11 -6.37
C ILE A 46 -6.63 13.51 -5.13
N ASP A 47 -7.45 14.57 -5.20
CA ASP A 47 -8.34 14.95 -4.10
C ASP A 47 -9.27 13.79 -3.72
N ALA A 48 -9.84 13.12 -4.74
CA ALA A 48 -10.70 11.96 -4.55
C ALA A 48 -9.94 10.76 -3.94
N ALA A 49 -8.74 10.46 -4.43
CA ALA A 49 -7.91 9.36 -3.94
C ALA A 49 -7.50 9.56 -2.47
N VAL A 50 -7.07 10.76 -2.10
CA VAL A 50 -6.68 11.10 -0.73
C VAL A 50 -7.90 11.02 0.21
N ALA A 51 -9.06 11.59 -0.17
CA ALA A 51 -10.26 11.48 0.64
C ALA A 51 -10.72 10.02 0.85
N MET A 52 -10.60 9.17 -0.18
CA MET A 52 -10.84 7.73 -0.07
C MET A 52 -9.86 7.06 0.90
N ALA A 53 -8.57 7.33 0.76
CA ALA A 53 -7.51 6.73 1.57
C ALA A 53 -7.68 7.06 3.07
N ILE A 54 -7.93 8.34 3.38
CA ILE A 54 -8.19 8.80 4.75
C ILE A 54 -9.45 8.10 5.30
N THR A 55 -10.54 8.07 4.53
CA THR A 55 -11.79 7.43 4.96
C THR A 55 -11.61 5.94 5.24
N LEU A 56 -10.82 5.21 4.43
CA LEU A 56 -10.55 3.78 4.61
C LEU A 56 -9.86 3.47 5.95
N THR A 57 -9.08 4.40 6.51
CA THR A 57 -8.44 4.21 7.82
C THR A 57 -9.44 4.04 8.97
N LEU A 58 -10.68 4.51 8.77
CA LEU A 58 -11.78 4.37 9.72
C LEU A 58 -12.75 3.25 9.33
N VAL A 59 -13.20 3.23 8.07
CA VAL A 59 -14.33 2.37 7.66
C VAL A 59 -13.90 0.93 7.35
N GLU A 60 -12.60 0.69 7.14
CA GLU A 60 -12.02 -0.64 6.92
C GLU A 60 -10.77 -0.88 7.83
N PRO A 61 -10.94 -0.85 9.17
CA PRO A 61 -9.80 -0.93 10.10
C PRO A 61 -9.19 -2.34 10.19
N THR A 62 -9.82 -3.33 9.55
CA THR A 62 -9.29 -4.70 9.44
C THR A 62 -8.17 -4.84 8.42
N SER A 63 -8.02 -3.81 7.57
CA SER A 63 -7.07 -3.80 6.46
C SER A 63 -6.26 -2.49 6.41
N ASN A 64 -6.54 -1.53 7.31
CA ASN A 64 -5.96 -0.19 7.24
C ASN A 64 -5.96 0.51 8.62
N GLY A 65 -5.23 1.61 8.72
CA GLY A 65 -5.20 2.51 9.86
C GLY A 65 -4.50 3.83 9.52
N ILE A 66 -4.58 4.84 10.39
CA ILE A 66 -3.87 6.11 10.19
C ILE A 66 -2.35 5.89 10.30
N GLY A 67 -1.94 4.90 11.10
CA GLY A 67 -0.54 4.46 11.26
C GLY A 67 0.01 3.61 10.11
N SER A 68 -0.61 3.63 8.92
CA SER A 68 -0.15 2.89 7.74
C SER A 68 0.97 3.62 6.99
N ASP A 69 1.55 2.90 6.04
CA ASP A 69 2.36 3.43 4.94
C ASP A 69 1.55 3.43 3.63
N ALA A 70 2.05 4.12 2.60
CA ALA A 70 1.38 4.14 1.30
C ALA A 70 2.35 4.23 0.13
N PHE A 71 1.83 3.92 -1.06
CA PHE A 71 2.52 4.10 -2.34
C PHE A 71 1.52 4.61 -3.38
N ALA A 72 1.98 5.40 -4.35
CA ALA A 72 1.12 5.92 -5.41
C ALA A 72 1.84 5.99 -6.77
N LEU A 73 1.15 5.57 -7.83
CA LEU A 73 1.48 5.89 -9.21
C LEU A 73 0.47 6.94 -9.71
N VAL A 74 0.96 8.06 -10.24
CA VAL A 74 0.14 9.18 -10.70
C VAL A 74 0.49 9.52 -12.13
N TRP A 75 -0.48 9.45 -13.03
CA TRP A 75 -0.36 9.99 -14.39
C TRP A 75 -0.93 11.41 -14.42
N ASP A 76 -0.11 12.39 -14.79
CA ASP A 76 -0.53 13.81 -14.81
C ASP A 76 -1.09 14.28 -16.17
N GLY A 77 -1.17 13.39 -17.14
CA GLY A 77 -1.52 13.71 -18.54
C GLY A 77 -0.32 13.67 -19.50
N ASN A 78 0.90 13.68 -18.98
CA ASN A 78 2.14 13.70 -19.76
C ASN A 78 3.21 12.74 -19.23
N LYS A 79 3.35 12.62 -17.92
CA LYS A 79 4.34 11.78 -17.24
C LYS A 79 3.71 10.95 -16.13
N LEU A 80 4.22 9.73 -15.97
CA LEU A 80 3.94 8.88 -14.81
C LEU A 80 4.91 9.21 -13.68
N HIS A 81 4.38 9.44 -12.48
CA HIS A 81 5.13 9.72 -11.26
C HIS A 81 4.93 8.57 -10.28
N GLY A 82 6.00 8.17 -9.59
CA GLY A 82 5.93 7.26 -8.46
C GLY A 82 6.18 8.01 -7.16
N LEU A 83 5.41 7.68 -6.12
CA LEU A 83 5.64 8.19 -4.77
C LEU A 83 5.69 7.02 -3.79
N ASN A 84 6.82 6.94 -3.09
CA ASN A 84 7.05 5.98 -2.02
C ASN A 84 6.86 6.68 -0.66
N GLY A 85 5.78 6.34 0.03
CA GLY A 85 5.49 6.76 1.41
C GLY A 85 5.67 5.62 2.41
N SER A 86 6.67 4.76 2.20
CA SER A 86 7.03 3.70 3.14
C SER A 86 7.76 4.27 4.35
N GLY A 87 7.35 3.83 5.53
CA GLY A 87 7.94 4.16 6.80
C GLY A 87 9.34 3.60 6.96
N ARG A 88 10.25 4.43 7.48
CA ARG A 88 11.59 3.97 7.87
C ARG A 88 11.52 3.30 9.24
N ALA A 89 12.39 2.31 9.47
CA ALA A 89 12.59 1.78 10.81
C ALA A 89 13.10 2.88 11.74
N PRO A 90 12.67 2.91 13.02
CA PRO A 90 13.23 3.85 13.99
C PRO A 90 14.74 3.72 14.06
N ALA A 91 15.48 4.82 14.15
CA ALA A 91 16.95 4.81 14.18
C ALA A 91 17.52 3.97 15.34
N ALA A 92 16.76 3.89 16.44
CA ALA A 92 17.09 3.10 17.61
C ALA A 92 16.80 1.59 17.46
N LEU A 93 16.13 1.14 16.40
CA LEU A 93 15.82 -0.28 16.16
C LEU A 93 16.94 -0.94 15.35
N THR A 94 17.99 -1.41 16.03
CA THR A 94 19.12 -2.10 15.40
C THR A 94 18.93 -3.61 15.35
N LEU A 95 19.69 -4.30 14.49
CA LEU A 95 19.65 -5.76 14.40
C LEU A 95 20.00 -6.43 15.73
N GLU A 96 20.98 -5.91 16.45
CA GLU A 96 21.41 -6.42 17.76
C GLU A 96 20.26 -6.36 18.76
N ARG A 97 19.55 -5.23 18.84
CA ARG A 97 18.40 -5.04 19.74
C ARG A 97 17.23 -5.95 19.39
N VAL A 98 17.00 -6.18 18.10
CA VAL A 98 16.00 -7.15 17.63
C VAL A 98 16.40 -8.57 18.05
N GLN A 99 17.67 -8.94 17.89
CA GLN A 99 18.19 -10.25 18.28
C GLN A 99 18.14 -10.48 19.79
N GLU A 100 18.50 -9.48 20.60
CA GLU A 100 18.40 -9.51 22.07
C GLU A 100 16.97 -9.80 22.56
N ARG A 101 15.96 -9.41 21.77
CA ARG A 101 14.54 -9.65 22.04
C ARG A 101 13.99 -10.93 21.42
N GLY A 102 14.83 -11.79 20.84
CA GLY A 102 14.40 -13.05 20.23
C GLY A 102 13.91 -12.92 18.79
N GLY A 103 14.17 -11.79 18.12
CA GLY A 103 13.82 -11.54 16.73
C GLY A 103 12.59 -10.66 16.54
N LEU A 104 12.09 -10.63 15.30
CA LEU A 104 10.86 -9.93 14.94
C LEU A 104 9.65 -10.82 15.23
N HIS A 105 8.80 -10.38 16.15
CA HIS A 105 7.49 -10.99 16.37
C HIS A 105 6.44 -10.28 15.53
N PRO A 106 5.39 -10.98 15.02
CA PRO A 106 4.38 -10.35 14.17
C PRO A 106 3.61 -9.17 14.80
N PHE A 107 3.67 -9.01 16.13
CA PHE A 107 2.95 -7.98 16.86
C PHE A 107 3.85 -7.30 17.91
N GLY A 108 3.53 -6.05 18.23
CA GLY A 108 4.28 -5.23 19.20
C GLY A 108 5.23 -4.25 18.51
N TRP A 109 6.01 -3.52 19.30
CA TRP A 109 6.78 -2.38 18.78
C TRP A 109 7.92 -2.72 17.83
N ASN A 110 8.49 -3.92 17.90
CA ASN A 110 9.65 -4.28 17.08
C ASN A 110 9.30 -4.36 15.58
N THR A 111 8.02 -4.36 15.21
CA THR A 111 7.55 -4.36 13.82
C THR A 111 6.87 -3.05 13.41
N VAL A 112 6.97 -2.01 14.24
CA VAL A 112 6.43 -0.68 13.94
C VAL A 112 7.51 0.20 13.32
N THR A 113 7.27 0.63 12.09
CA THR A 113 8.01 1.69 11.39
C THR A 113 7.30 3.04 11.58
N VAL A 114 7.95 4.14 11.16
CA VAL A 114 7.30 5.46 11.16
C VAL A 114 6.15 5.48 10.15
N PRO A 115 4.90 5.76 10.52
CA PRO A 115 3.78 5.75 9.56
C PRO A 115 3.97 6.77 8.43
N GLY A 116 3.97 6.33 7.17
CA GLY A 116 4.22 7.19 6.01
C GLY A 116 2.99 7.56 5.17
N ALA A 117 1.83 6.96 5.42
CA ALA A 117 0.61 7.29 4.66
C ALA A 117 0.19 8.76 4.82
N PRO A 118 0.19 9.37 6.02
CA PRO A 118 -0.15 10.79 6.16
C PRO A 118 0.76 11.73 5.36
N ALA A 119 2.08 11.51 5.38
CA ALA A 119 3.03 12.28 4.57
C ALA A 119 2.74 12.13 3.08
N LEU A 120 2.48 10.90 2.60
CA LEU A 120 2.12 10.68 1.21
C LEU A 120 0.82 11.40 0.81
N TRP A 121 -0.19 11.45 1.69
CA TRP A 121 -1.41 12.21 1.43
C TRP A 121 -1.13 13.69 1.23
N GLN A 122 -0.28 14.28 2.08
CA GLN A 122 0.14 15.67 1.97
C GLN A 122 0.94 15.89 0.68
N ASP A 123 1.95 15.07 0.40
CA ASP A 123 2.83 15.26 -0.75
C ASP A 123 2.08 15.13 -2.10
N LEU A 124 1.12 14.21 -2.19
CA LEU A 124 0.22 14.12 -3.34
C LEU A 124 -0.66 15.36 -3.48
N HIS A 125 -1.26 15.79 -2.37
CA HIS A 125 -2.17 16.93 -2.34
C HIS A 125 -1.45 18.25 -2.67
N GLU A 126 -0.27 18.49 -2.12
CA GLU A 126 0.51 19.71 -2.39
C GLU A 126 0.94 19.80 -3.86
N ARG A 127 1.30 18.67 -4.48
CA ARG A 127 1.78 18.65 -5.86
C ARG A 127 0.66 18.68 -6.89
N PHE A 128 -0.45 18.01 -6.62
CA PHE A 128 -1.48 17.73 -7.62
C PHE A 128 -2.91 18.03 -7.17
N GLY A 129 -3.17 18.35 -5.91
CA GLY A 129 -4.52 18.60 -5.38
C GLY A 129 -5.10 19.93 -5.83
N SER A 130 -6.44 20.01 -5.83
CA SER A 130 -7.19 21.23 -6.22
C SER A 130 -8.05 21.81 -5.08
N LEU A 131 -8.45 20.98 -4.11
CA LEU A 131 -9.30 21.41 -2.99
C LEU A 131 -8.49 21.71 -1.73
N PRO A 132 -8.99 22.47 -0.74
CA PRO A 132 -8.32 22.59 0.56
C PRO A 132 -8.21 21.23 1.27
N PHE A 133 -7.03 20.88 1.83
CA PHE A 133 -6.80 19.56 2.46
C PHE A 133 -7.87 19.20 3.52
N SER A 134 -8.33 20.19 4.29
CA SER A 134 -9.39 20.01 5.29
C SER A 134 -10.69 19.44 4.69
N GLN A 135 -11.02 19.77 3.44
CA GLN A 135 -12.17 19.25 2.74
C GLN A 135 -12.02 17.76 2.39
N LEU A 136 -10.80 17.28 2.15
CA LEU A 136 -10.49 15.87 1.86
C LEU A 136 -10.63 15.00 3.12
N VAL A 137 -10.33 15.57 4.30
CA VAL A 137 -10.45 14.90 5.61
C VAL A 137 -11.92 14.86 6.08
N GLN A 138 -12.71 15.85 5.69
CA GLN A 138 -14.07 16.08 6.20
C GLN A 138 -15.00 14.85 6.16
N PRO A 139 -15.06 14.02 5.10
CA PRO A 139 -15.90 12.83 5.09
C PRO A 139 -15.53 11.83 6.19
N ALA A 140 -14.23 11.59 6.41
CA ALA A 140 -13.75 10.67 7.43
C ALA A 140 -14.07 11.20 8.84
N LEU A 141 -13.91 12.52 9.06
CA LEU A 141 -14.30 13.18 10.30
C LEU A 141 -15.80 13.01 10.60
N GLU A 142 -16.67 13.30 9.63
CA GLU A 142 -18.12 13.14 9.77
C GLU A 142 -18.51 11.68 10.10
N TYR A 143 -17.88 10.70 9.45
CA TYR A 143 -18.10 9.28 9.74
C TYR A 143 -17.57 8.87 11.11
N ALA A 144 -16.46 9.43 11.57
CA ALA A 144 -15.89 9.13 12.89
C ALA A 144 -16.77 9.67 14.02
N GLU A 145 -17.29 10.89 13.87
CA GLU A 145 -18.12 11.58 14.87
C GLU A 145 -19.54 11.00 14.96
N ARG A 146 -20.20 10.86 13.82
CA ARG A 146 -21.61 10.40 13.76
C ARG A 146 -21.71 8.86 13.76
N GLY A 147 -20.61 8.19 13.48
CA GLY A 147 -20.53 6.77 13.23
C GLY A 147 -21.04 6.36 11.84
N HIS A 148 -20.70 5.14 11.46
CA HIS A 148 -21.08 4.54 10.19
C HIS A 148 -21.54 3.08 10.39
N PRO A 149 -22.41 2.55 9.50
CA PRO A 149 -22.75 1.14 9.52
C PRO A 149 -21.53 0.28 9.16
N VAL A 150 -21.36 -0.85 9.83
CA VAL A 150 -20.27 -1.80 9.56
C VAL A 150 -20.68 -2.76 8.44
N ALA A 151 -19.90 -2.78 7.35
CA ALA A 151 -20.14 -3.68 6.22
C ALA A 151 -19.92 -5.15 6.61
N SER A 152 -20.62 -6.08 5.94
CA SER A 152 -20.67 -7.48 6.36
C SER A 152 -19.33 -8.22 6.31
N LEU A 153 -18.56 -8.00 5.24
CA LEU A 153 -17.21 -8.56 5.12
C LEU A 153 -16.27 -8.00 6.18
N ILE A 154 -16.43 -6.71 6.49
CA ILE A 154 -15.63 -6.01 7.50
C ILE A 154 -15.99 -6.54 8.88
N ALA A 155 -17.27 -6.66 9.26
CA ALA A 155 -17.69 -7.27 10.52
C ALA A 155 -17.08 -8.67 10.72
N ARG A 156 -17.11 -9.52 9.68
CA ARG A 156 -16.49 -10.85 9.74
C ARG A 156 -14.99 -10.81 10.04
N ASN A 157 -14.25 -9.95 9.34
CA ASN A 157 -12.81 -9.80 9.55
C ASN A 157 -12.50 -9.14 10.90
N TRP A 158 -13.35 -8.21 11.35
CA TRP A 158 -13.23 -7.49 12.61
C TRP A 158 -13.42 -8.44 13.79
N THR A 159 -14.41 -9.33 13.74
CA THR A 159 -14.57 -10.41 14.73
C THR A 159 -13.28 -11.24 14.85
N ARG A 160 -12.69 -11.65 13.72
CA ARG A 160 -11.42 -12.40 13.74
C ARG A 160 -10.28 -11.59 14.37
N GLY A 161 -10.15 -10.31 14.01
CA GLY A 161 -9.13 -9.42 14.55
C GLY A 161 -9.26 -9.20 16.07
N VAL A 162 -10.48 -9.03 16.57
CA VAL A 162 -10.76 -8.89 18.01
C VAL A 162 -10.48 -10.18 18.76
N GLU A 163 -10.90 -11.34 18.24
CA GLU A 163 -10.58 -12.63 18.89
C GLU A 163 -9.08 -12.88 18.95
N GLN A 164 -8.33 -12.56 17.88
CA GLN A 164 -6.86 -12.64 17.89
C GLN A 164 -6.23 -11.67 18.88
N ALA A 165 -6.80 -10.47 19.02
CA ALA A 165 -6.27 -9.45 19.93
C ALA A 165 -6.43 -9.81 21.41
N LYS A 166 -7.45 -10.61 21.79
CA LYS A 166 -7.63 -11.09 23.18
C LYS A 166 -6.47 -11.93 23.70
N ALA A 167 -5.72 -12.59 22.80
CA ALA A 167 -4.55 -13.39 23.18
C ALA A 167 -3.27 -12.54 23.36
N ARG A 168 -3.31 -11.25 23.04
CA ARG A 168 -2.15 -10.35 23.14
C ARG A 168 -2.09 -9.77 24.54
N THR A 169 -0.88 -9.78 25.13
CA THR A 169 -0.65 -9.31 26.50
C THR A 169 0.47 -8.28 26.54
N GLY A 170 0.42 -7.39 27.53
CA GLY A 170 1.39 -6.31 27.71
C GLY A 170 0.78 -4.92 27.49
N PRO A 171 1.38 -3.87 28.08
CA PRO A 171 0.83 -2.52 28.08
C PRO A 171 0.74 -1.92 26.67
N GLN A 172 1.60 -2.33 25.73
CA GLN A 172 1.57 -1.88 24.34
C GLN A 172 0.27 -2.22 23.58
N PHE A 173 -0.55 -3.14 24.09
CA PHE A 173 -1.81 -3.54 23.47
C PHE A 173 -3.05 -2.95 24.15
N GLU A 174 -2.88 -2.17 25.22
CA GLU A 174 -3.97 -1.78 26.13
C GLU A 174 -5.09 -1.00 25.42
N HIS A 175 -4.76 -0.22 24.40
CA HIS A 175 -5.72 0.63 23.68
C HIS A 175 -6.42 -0.06 22.50
N PHE A 176 -5.96 -1.24 22.07
CA PHE A 176 -6.50 -1.88 20.87
C PHE A 176 -7.95 -2.32 21.06
N LEU A 177 -8.23 -3.12 22.10
CA LEU A 177 -9.60 -3.60 22.37
C LEU A 177 -10.56 -2.47 22.75
N PRO A 178 -10.21 -1.49 23.61
CA PRO A 178 -11.08 -0.34 23.85
C PRO A 178 -11.43 0.46 22.60
N THR A 179 -10.52 0.54 21.61
CA THR A 179 -10.77 1.25 20.35
C THR A 179 -11.65 0.46 19.40
N PHE A 180 -11.37 -0.83 19.22
CA PHE A 180 -11.97 -1.65 18.17
C PHE A 180 -13.07 -2.61 18.68
N ALA A 181 -13.25 -2.72 19.99
CA ALA A 181 -14.30 -3.49 20.64
C ALA A 181 -14.79 -2.74 21.91
N PRO A 182 -15.28 -1.49 21.78
CA PRO A 182 -15.64 -0.65 22.91
C PRO A 182 -16.72 -1.27 23.81
N ASP A 183 -17.63 -2.05 23.23
CA ASP A 183 -18.69 -2.78 23.94
C ASP A 183 -18.24 -4.20 24.39
N GLY A 184 -16.93 -4.47 24.38
CA GLY A 184 -16.35 -5.77 24.75
C GLY A 184 -16.39 -6.84 23.64
N HIS A 185 -16.99 -6.54 22.49
CA HIS A 185 -17.02 -7.40 21.31
C HIS A 185 -16.82 -6.60 20.01
N ALA A 186 -16.48 -7.30 18.93
CA ALA A 186 -16.41 -6.67 17.61
C ALA A 186 -17.81 -6.19 17.16
N PRO A 187 -17.91 -5.05 16.47
CA PRO A 187 -19.15 -4.61 15.85
C PRO A 187 -19.72 -5.64 14.87
N THR A 188 -21.05 -5.80 14.86
CA THR A 188 -21.75 -6.73 13.97
C THR A 188 -22.13 -6.06 12.65
N ALA A 189 -22.40 -6.86 11.60
CA ALA A 189 -22.80 -6.32 10.31
C ALA A 189 -24.08 -5.46 10.44
N GLY A 190 -24.03 -4.24 9.90
CA GLY A 190 -25.11 -3.25 9.97
C GLY A 190 -25.16 -2.43 11.26
N SER A 191 -24.47 -2.85 12.33
CA SER A 191 -24.35 -2.03 13.55
C SER A 191 -23.58 -0.74 13.29
N ARG A 192 -23.83 0.29 14.10
CA ARG A 192 -23.16 1.59 13.99
C ARG A 192 -21.89 1.57 14.85
N TYR A 193 -20.73 1.79 14.23
CA TYR A 193 -19.46 2.02 14.92
C TYR A 193 -19.16 3.52 14.97
N VAL A 194 -18.76 4.02 16.15
CA VAL A 194 -18.41 5.42 16.40
C VAL A 194 -17.00 5.44 17.00
N SER A 195 -16.14 6.34 16.54
CA SER A 195 -14.79 6.48 17.10
C SER A 195 -14.41 7.93 17.31
N GLN A 196 -14.65 8.42 18.53
CA GLN A 196 -14.27 9.77 18.93
C GLN A 196 -12.74 9.98 18.93
N ALA A 197 -11.96 8.91 19.10
CA ALA A 197 -10.51 8.96 18.98
C ALA A 197 -10.07 9.29 17.54
N HIS A 198 -10.60 8.57 16.54
CA HIS A 198 -10.34 8.90 15.14
C HIS A 198 -10.84 10.30 14.78
N ALA A 199 -12.01 10.70 15.28
CA ALA A 199 -12.56 12.05 15.05
C ALA A 199 -11.62 13.15 15.55
N ARG A 200 -10.99 12.97 16.73
CA ARG A 200 -9.99 13.92 17.23
C ARG A 200 -8.80 14.02 16.28
N THR A 201 -8.22 12.89 15.88
CA THR A 201 -7.10 12.88 14.93
C THR A 201 -7.47 13.56 13.61
N PHE A 202 -8.62 13.21 13.01
CA PHE A 202 -9.07 13.83 11.77
C PHE A 202 -9.33 15.33 11.91
N ARG A 203 -9.87 15.78 13.05
CA ARG A 203 -10.04 17.21 13.33
C ARG A 203 -8.69 17.93 13.40
N THR A 204 -7.73 17.37 14.13
CA THR A 204 -6.36 17.91 14.19
C THR A 204 -5.74 18.00 12.79
N LEU A 205 -5.87 16.96 11.96
CA LEU A 205 -5.38 16.98 10.57
C LEU A 205 -6.09 18.03 9.69
N ALA A 206 -7.41 18.22 9.87
CA ALA A 206 -8.17 19.20 9.12
C ALA A 206 -7.85 20.64 9.51
N GLU A 207 -7.58 20.90 10.79
CA GLU A 207 -7.33 22.24 11.33
C GLU A 207 -5.85 22.66 11.26
N GLN A 208 -4.93 21.71 11.48
CA GLN A 208 -3.50 21.97 11.65
C GLN A 208 -2.65 21.36 10.53
N GLY A 209 -3.26 20.60 9.62
CA GLY A 209 -2.57 19.89 8.55
C GLY A 209 -1.84 18.63 9.04
N VAL A 210 -1.23 17.92 8.08
CA VAL A 210 -0.54 16.65 8.32
C VAL A 210 0.70 16.80 9.21
N GLN A 211 1.33 17.97 9.26
CA GLN A 211 2.48 18.21 10.13
C GLN A 211 2.17 18.01 11.62
N ALA A 212 0.91 18.18 12.05
CA ALA A 212 0.49 17.87 13.41
C ALA A 212 0.61 16.37 13.76
N PHE A 213 0.58 15.48 12.75
CA PHE A 213 0.83 14.04 12.93
C PHE A 213 2.28 13.72 13.26
N TYR A 214 3.23 14.45 12.65
CA TYR A 214 4.67 14.17 12.72
C TYR A 214 5.42 15.04 13.73
N ARG A 215 4.88 16.22 14.05
CA ARG A 215 5.56 17.25 14.86
C ARG A 215 4.66 17.85 15.94
N GLY A 216 3.42 17.38 16.08
CA GLY A 216 2.45 17.88 17.05
C GLY A 216 2.09 16.85 18.13
N GLU A 217 0.96 17.10 18.79
CA GLU A 217 0.46 16.30 19.93
C GLU A 217 0.32 14.80 19.62
N ILE A 218 0.03 14.45 18.35
CA ILE A 218 -0.12 13.06 17.92
C ILE A 218 1.24 12.35 17.95
N ALA A 219 2.30 12.99 17.42
CA ALA A 219 3.66 12.45 17.46
C ALA A 219 4.14 12.29 18.90
N GLU A 220 3.93 13.32 19.72
CA GLU A 220 4.30 13.30 21.14
C GLU A 220 3.64 12.15 21.89
N ALA A 221 2.33 11.94 21.67
CA ALA A 221 1.58 10.85 22.28
C ALA A 221 2.07 9.47 21.81
N MET A 222 2.33 9.28 20.51
CA MET A 222 2.85 8.02 19.96
C MET A 222 4.24 7.69 20.53
N VAL A 223 5.14 8.67 20.58
CA VAL A 223 6.51 8.50 21.09
C VAL A 223 6.52 8.28 22.60
N ALA A 224 5.68 8.99 23.36
CA ALA A 224 5.54 8.76 24.79
C ALA A 224 5.06 7.34 25.08
N PHE A 225 3.99 6.89 24.41
CA PHE A 225 3.45 5.55 24.58
C PHE A 225 4.45 4.46 24.14
N ALA A 226 5.16 4.68 23.02
CA ALA A 226 6.24 3.79 22.59
C ALA A 226 7.32 3.67 23.67
N ARG A 227 7.84 4.80 24.16
CA ARG A 227 8.88 4.81 25.21
C ARG A 227 8.42 4.09 26.48
N GLU A 228 7.18 4.33 26.91
CA GLU A 228 6.62 3.74 28.14
C GLU A 228 6.36 2.23 28.02
N THR A 229 6.07 1.75 26.82
CA THR A 229 5.67 0.35 26.58
C THR A 229 6.71 -0.44 25.77
N GLY A 230 7.93 0.09 25.63
CA GLY A 230 9.12 -0.63 25.16
C GLY A 230 9.40 -0.56 23.66
N GLY A 231 8.83 0.43 22.97
CA GLY A 231 9.11 0.77 21.57
C GLY A 231 10.26 1.75 21.37
N TYR A 232 10.66 1.88 20.10
CA TYR A 232 11.87 2.62 19.69
C TYR A 232 11.59 3.89 18.89
N LEU A 233 10.33 4.17 18.58
CA LEU A 233 9.92 5.37 17.84
C LEU A 233 10.28 6.62 18.63
N SER A 234 10.99 7.55 18.00
CA SER A 234 11.38 8.84 18.60
C SER A 234 10.76 10.04 17.88
N MET A 235 10.80 11.22 18.51
CA MET A 235 10.36 12.45 17.85
C MET A 235 11.22 12.78 16.64
N ASP A 236 12.52 12.44 16.65
CA ASP A 236 13.39 12.64 15.50
C ASP A 236 13.02 11.71 14.35
N ASP A 237 12.63 10.46 14.62
CA ASP A 237 12.14 9.54 13.58
C ASP A 237 10.86 10.09 12.93
N MET A 238 9.92 10.58 13.75
CA MET A 238 8.67 11.17 13.28
C MET A 238 8.91 12.45 12.47
N ALA A 239 9.72 13.38 12.99
CA ALA A 239 9.91 14.69 12.39
C ALA A 239 10.73 14.64 11.08
N ASN A 240 11.62 13.66 10.93
CA ASN A 240 12.46 13.49 9.75
C ASN A 240 11.85 12.57 8.69
N HIS A 241 10.65 12.03 8.92
CA HIS A 241 9.97 11.23 7.92
C HIS A 241 9.55 12.07 6.73
N THR A 242 9.85 11.57 5.53
CA THR A 242 9.39 12.13 4.26
C THR A 242 9.05 10.99 3.30
N SER A 243 8.07 11.22 2.43
CA SER A 243 7.90 10.41 1.22
C SER A 243 9.04 10.69 0.23
N THR A 244 9.21 9.81 -0.74
CA THR A 244 10.24 9.93 -1.78
C THR A 244 9.60 9.78 -3.15
N TRP A 245 9.72 10.82 -3.99
CA TRP A 245 9.38 10.72 -5.40
C TRP A 245 10.39 9.82 -6.10
N VAL A 246 9.89 8.79 -6.78
CA VAL A 246 10.70 7.77 -7.44
C VAL A 246 10.30 7.67 -8.91
N GLU A 247 11.25 7.31 -9.76
CA GLU A 247 10.94 6.98 -11.15
C GLU A 247 10.29 5.58 -11.18
N PRO A 248 9.06 5.42 -11.68
CA PRO A 248 8.44 4.12 -11.86
C PRO A 248 9.28 3.21 -12.76
N ILE A 249 9.21 1.90 -12.50
CA ILE A 249 9.86 0.89 -13.34
C ILE A 249 8.82 0.19 -14.20
N ALA A 250 9.24 -0.30 -15.37
CA ALA A 250 8.33 -0.94 -16.30
C ALA A 250 8.92 -2.18 -16.97
N THR A 251 8.03 -3.01 -17.49
CA THR A 251 8.31 -3.95 -18.57
C THR A 251 7.30 -3.74 -19.70
N THR A 252 7.70 -4.05 -20.92
CA THR A 252 6.73 -4.26 -22.00
C THR A 252 6.07 -5.62 -21.80
N TYR A 253 4.78 -5.72 -22.14
CA TYR A 253 4.08 -6.98 -22.26
C TYR A 253 3.00 -6.86 -23.34
N ARG A 254 3.21 -7.53 -24.49
CA ARG A 254 2.22 -7.61 -25.59
C ARG A 254 1.74 -6.23 -26.07
N GLY A 255 2.68 -5.34 -26.34
CA GLY A 255 2.41 -3.99 -26.86
C GLY A 255 1.90 -2.98 -25.82
N HIS A 256 1.89 -3.34 -24.54
CA HIS A 256 1.56 -2.45 -23.43
C HIS A 256 2.78 -2.28 -22.52
N GLU A 257 2.89 -1.13 -21.86
CA GLU A 257 3.83 -0.94 -20.75
C GLU A 257 3.11 -1.19 -19.43
N VAL A 258 3.68 -2.06 -18.60
CA VAL A 258 3.20 -2.35 -17.25
C VAL A 258 4.16 -1.71 -16.27
N TRP A 259 3.63 -0.85 -15.41
CA TRP A 259 4.38 0.02 -14.51
C TRP A 259 4.19 -0.39 -13.07
N GLU A 260 5.27 -0.32 -12.30
CA GLU A 260 5.29 -0.60 -10.86
C GLU A 260 6.16 0.42 -10.13
N ILE A 261 5.92 0.57 -8.83
CA ILE A 261 6.83 1.29 -7.95
C ILE A 261 8.13 0.48 -7.81
N PRO A 262 9.33 1.10 -7.91
CA PRO A 262 10.58 0.39 -7.70
C PRO A 262 10.72 -0.16 -6.26
N PRO A 263 11.68 -1.06 -6.02
CA PRO A 263 12.15 -1.38 -4.67
C PRO A 263 12.29 -0.14 -3.78
N SER A 264 11.92 -0.19 -2.50
CA SER A 264 11.72 -1.37 -1.65
C SER A 264 10.41 -2.15 -1.82
N GLY A 265 9.48 -1.69 -2.66
CA GLY A 265 8.27 -2.43 -3.00
C GLY A 265 8.55 -3.73 -3.77
N GLN A 266 7.63 -4.69 -3.69
CA GLN A 266 7.75 -5.99 -4.37
C GLN A 266 7.06 -6.07 -5.75
N GLY A 267 6.56 -4.94 -6.28
CA GLY A 267 5.84 -4.88 -7.56
C GLY A 267 6.66 -5.42 -8.74
N ILE A 268 7.99 -5.31 -8.67
CA ILE A 268 8.91 -5.86 -9.67
C ILE A 268 8.73 -7.38 -9.91
N ALA A 269 8.17 -8.15 -8.96
CA ALA A 269 7.80 -9.55 -9.20
C ALA A 269 6.84 -9.70 -10.39
N ALA A 270 5.85 -8.82 -10.51
CA ALA A 270 4.91 -8.83 -11.62
C ALA A 270 5.62 -8.53 -12.94
N LEU A 271 6.52 -7.54 -12.96
CA LEU A 271 7.31 -7.18 -14.15
C LEU A 271 8.22 -8.33 -14.59
N ILE A 272 8.94 -8.97 -13.67
CA ILE A 272 9.78 -10.14 -13.97
C ILE A 272 8.93 -11.28 -14.53
N ALA A 273 7.80 -11.60 -13.89
CA ALA A 273 6.90 -12.66 -14.34
C ALA A 273 6.35 -12.37 -15.75
N LEU A 274 5.92 -11.13 -16.03
CA LEU A 274 5.44 -10.73 -17.35
C LEU A 274 6.55 -10.80 -18.41
N GLY A 275 7.76 -10.33 -18.10
CA GLY A 275 8.90 -10.42 -19.00
C GLY A 275 9.33 -11.88 -19.30
N ILE A 276 9.21 -12.78 -18.32
CA ILE A 276 9.36 -14.23 -18.55
C ILE A 276 8.24 -14.74 -19.48
N LEU A 277 6.99 -14.38 -19.23
CA LEU A 277 5.82 -14.84 -19.98
C LEU A 277 5.76 -14.31 -21.42
N GLU A 278 6.37 -13.15 -21.70
CA GLU A 278 6.31 -12.54 -23.03
C GLU A 278 6.80 -13.46 -24.15
N GLY A 279 7.83 -14.27 -23.88
CA GLY A 279 8.34 -15.26 -24.84
C GLY A 279 7.79 -16.68 -24.69
N LEU A 280 6.71 -16.89 -23.93
CA LEU A 280 6.09 -18.21 -23.74
C LEU A 280 4.77 -18.39 -24.49
N GLU A 281 4.43 -17.45 -25.37
CA GLU A 281 3.28 -17.59 -26.28
C GLU A 281 1.96 -17.97 -25.58
N ILE A 282 1.78 -17.51 -24.34
CA ILE A 282 0.66 -17.88 -23.46
C ILE A 282 -0.73 -17.66 -24.10
N ALA A 283 -0.86 -16.72 -25.04
CA ALA A 283 -2.10 -16.46 -25.77
C ALA A 283 -2.55 -17.63 -26.67
N HIS A 284 -1.66 -18.57 -27.02
CA HIS A 284 -2.03 -19.78 -27.75
C HIS A 284 -2.76 -20.81 -26.87
N HIS A 285 -2.74 -20.64 -25.55
CA HIS A 285 -3.49 -21.48 -24.62
C HIS A 285 -4.81 -20.79 -24.26
N PRO A 286 -5.93 -21.54 -24.11
CA PRO A 286 -7.15 -20.98 -23.55
C PRO A 286 -6.87 -20.40 -22.16
N ARG A 287 -7.47 -19.25 -21.85
CA ARG A 287 -7.28 -18.54 -20.58
C ARG A 287 -7.42 -19.47 -19.38
N ASP A 288 -8.47 -20.27 -19.36
CA ASP A 288 -8.79 -21.20 -18.26
C ASP A 288 -8.30 -22.63 -18.55
N SER A 289 -7.03 -22.76 -18.98
CA SER A 289 -6.40 -24.05 -19.25
C SER A 289 -5.26 -24.35 -18.28
N VAL A 290 -5.02 -25.65 -18.05
CA VAL A 290 -3.91 -26.13 -17.21
C VAL A 290 -2.57 -25.58 -17.70
N SER A 291 -2.35 -25.53 -19.02
CA SER A 291 -1.12 -24.99 -19.61
C SER A 291 -0.95 -23.50 -19.30
N ALA A 292 -2.00 -22.69 -19.46
CA ALA A 292 -1.93 -21.27 -19.14
C ALA A 292 -1.64 -21.04 -17.65
N TYR A 293 -2.29 -21.79 -16.75
CA TYR A 293 -2.05 -21.70 -15.31
C TYR A 293 -0.63 -22.15 -14.93
N HIS A 294 -0.13 -23.25 -15.51
CA HIS A 294 1.22 -23.75 -15.27
C HIS A 294 2.29 -22.69 -15.59
N LEU A 295 2.22 -22.09 -16.79
CA LEU A 295 3.18 -21.06 -17.20
C LEU A 295 3.14 -19.84 -16.28
N GLN A 296 1.95 -19.37 -15.90
CA GLN A 296 1.78 -18.24 -14.97
C GLN A 296 2.37 -18.55 -13.59
N ILE A 297 2.10 -19.75 -13.06
CA ILE A 297 2.58 -20.18 -11.74
C ILE A 297 4.11 -20.30 -11.75
N GLU A 298 4.71 -20.97 -12.74
CA GLU A 298 6.17 -21.14 -12.79
C GLU A 298 6.91 -19.82 -13.00
N ALA A 299 6.38 -18.91 -13.83
CA ALA A 299 6.95 -17.57 -14.01
C ALA A 299 6.92 -16.76 -12.71
N MET A 300 5.79 -16.76 -12.01
CA MET A 300 5.64 -16.04 -10.74
C MET A 300 6.53 -16.64 -9.63
N LYS A 301 6.70 -17.96 -9.60
CA LYS A 301 7.62 -18.63 -8.66
C LYS A 301 9.07 -18.18 -8.85
N LEU A 302 9.54 -18.11 -10.09
CA LEU A 302 10.89 -17.62 -10.41
C LEU A 302 11.05 -16.14 -10.06
N ALA A 303 10.03 -15.32 -10.31
CA ALA A 303 10.02 -13.91 -9.95
C ALA A 303 10.10 -13.72 -8.43
N PHE A 304 9.29 -14.42 -7.64
CA PHE A 304 9.35 -14.34 -6.18
C PHE A 304 10.67 -14.84 -5.60
N ALA A 305 11.27 -15.88 -6.19
CA ALA A 305 12.60 -16.32 -5.76
C ALA A 305 13.65 -15.21 -5.93
N ASP A 306 13.59 -14.45 -7.02
CA ASP A 306 14.47 -13.30 -7.24
C ASP A 306 14.14 -12.15 -6.26
N VAL A 307 12.86 -11.83 -6.06
CA VAL A 307 12.44 -10.79 -5.12
C VAL A 307 12.90 -11.09 -3.69
N HIS A 308 12.69 -12.31 -3.19
CA HIS A 308 13.13 -12.68 -1.84
C HIS A 308 14.65 -12.65 -1.67
N ARG A 309 15.41 -12.79 -2.75
CA ARG A 309 16.88 -12.77 -2.71
C ARG A 309 17.45 -11.35 -2.78
N TYR A 310 16.83 -10.47 -3.58
CA TYR A 310 17.45 -9.23 -4.04
C TYR A 310 16.70 -7.95 -3.65
N VAL A 311 15.38 -7.98 -3.49
CA VAL A 311 14.61 -6.75 -3.21
C VAL A 311 14.82 -6.33 -1.76
N ALA A 312 15.30 -5.11 -1.59
CA ALA A 312 15.54 -4.44 -0.32
C ALA A 312 15.47 -2.92 -0.52
N ASP A 313 15.75 -2.15 0.52
CA ASP A 313 15.91 -0.69 0.40
C ASP A 313 17.15 -0.37 -0.46
N PRO A 314 17.00 0.31 -1.62
CA PRO A 314 18.11 0.64 -2.50
C PRO A 314 19.12 1.61 -1.88
N THR A 315 18.81 2.28 -0.76
CA THR A 315 19.81 3.10 -0.07
C THR A 315 20.77 2.27 0.79
N PHE A 316 20.44 1.00 1.07
CA PHE A 316 21.25 0.09 1.90
C PHE A 316 21.75 -1.15 1.15
N ALA A 317 21.13 -1.51 0.04
CA ALA A 317 21.50 -2.68 -0.75
C ALA A 317 21.59 -2.34 -2.24
N ASP A 318 22.53 -2.98 -2.94
CA ASP A 318 22.61 -2.93 -4.40
C ASP A 318 21.53 -3.85 -4.99
N VAL A 319 20.37 -3.26 -5.32
CA VAL A 319 19.24 -3.98 -5.90
C VAL A 319 19.38 -3.94 -7.44
N PRO A 320 19.62 -5.09 -8.12
CA PRO A 320 19.89 -5.12 -9.55
C PRO A 320 18.61 -5.01 -10.39
N ILE A 321 17.86 -3.91 -10.26
CA ILE A 321 16.58 -3.67 -10.94
C ILE A 321 16.71 -3.86 -12.46
N ALA A 322 17.66 -3.16 -13.08
CA ALA A 322 17.90 -3.25 -14.51
C ALA A 322 18.33 -4.66 -14.94
N GLY A 323 19.09 -5.37 -14.08
CA GLY A 323 19.50 -6.75 -14.33
C GLY A 323 18.33 -7.74 -14.24
N MET A 324 17.41 -7.55 -13.30
CA MET A 324 16.22 -8.37 -13.13
C MET A 324 15.20 -8.19 -14.27
N LEU A 325 15.17 -7.01 -14.89
CA LEU A 325 14.31 -6.69 -16.03
C LEU A 325 15.04 -6.82 -17.39
N ASN A 326 16.31 -7.25 -17.39
CA ASN A 326 17.07 -7.41 -18.61
C ASN A 326 16.48 -8.55 -19.49
N PRO A 327 16.24 -8.32 -20.80
CA PRO A 327 15.63 -9.33 -21.68
C PRO A 327 16.40 -10.66 -21.74
N ASP A 328 17.73 -10.63 -21.74
CA ASP A 328 18.54 -11.86 -21.78
C ASP A 328 18.46 -12.62 -20.45
N TYR A 329 18.41 -11.89 -19.31
CA TYR A 329 18.17 -12.51 -18.01
C TYR A 329 16.80 -13.19 -17.97
N LEU A 330 15.75 -12.49 -18.37
CA LEU A 330 14.39 -13.02 -18.43
C LEU A 330 14.28 -14.23 -19.35
N ALA A 331 15.00 -14.25 -20.49
CA ALA A 331 15.10 -15.41 -21.37
C ALA A 331 15.77 -16.62 -20.69
N ARG A 332 16.83 -16.40 -19.90
CA ARG A 332 17.46 -17.47 -19.11
C ARG A 332 16.52 -18.01 -18.04
N ARG A 333 15.77 -17.13 -17.35
CA ARG A 333 14.76 -17.56 -16.36
C ARG A 333 13.65 -18.36 -17.04
N ARG A 334 13.16 -17.90 -18.19
CA ARG A 334 12.17 -18.58 -19.02
C ARG A 334 12.57 -20.01 -19.40
N ALA A 335 13.83 -20.23 -19.76
CA ALA A 335 14.35 -21.55 -20.12
C ALA A 335 14.29 -22.59 -18.98
N LEU A 336 14.07 -22.16 -17.73
CA LEU A 336 13.90 -23.06 -16.58
C LEU A 336 12.50 -23.67 -16.49
N ILE A 337 11.51 -23.08 -17.20
CA ILE A 337 10.12 -23.51 -17.18
C ILE A 337 9.97 -24.72 -18.11
N GLY A 338 9.83 -25.90 -17.50
CA GLY A 338 9.56 -27.16 -18.19
C GLY A 338 8.09 -27.58 -18.10
N PRO A 339 7.73 -28.80 -18.57
CA PRO A 339 6.36 -29.31 -18.50
C PRO A 339 5.91 -29.72 -17.09
N THR A 340 6.83 -29.76 -16.12
CA THR A 340 6.56 -30.15 -14.73
C THR A 340 6.92 -29.02 -13.78
N ALA A 341 6.20 -28.94 -12.66
CA ALA A 341 6.44 -27.94 -11.63
C ALA A 341 7.81 -28.16 -10.96
N ARG A 342 8.54 -27.07 -10.68
CA ARG A 342 9.87 -27.12 -10.06
C ARG A 342 9.96 -26.29 -8.78
N HIS A 343 10.90 -26.60 -7.89
CA HIS A 343 11.23 -25.67 -6.81
C HIS A 343 11.93 -24.44 -7.42
N PRO A 344 11.48 -23.22 -7.13
CA PRO A 344 12.10 -22.03 -7.69
C PRO A 344 13.37 -21.67 -6.91
N GLU A 345 14.46 -21.48 -7.65
CA GLU A 345 15.72 -20.96 -7.11
C GLU A 345 15.96 -19.54 -7.63
N PRO A 346 16.55 -18.64 -6.82
CA PRO A 346 16.94 -17.31 -7.30
C PRO A 346 17.95 -17.43 -8.44
N GLY A 347 17.84 -16.56 -9.44
CA GLY A 347 18.83 -16.43 -10.49
C GLY A 347 19.99 -15.53 -10.09
N ALA A 348 20.89 -15.24 -11.03
CA ALA A 348 21.96 -14.27 -10.89
C ALA A 348 21.77 -13.15 -11.93
N PRO A 349 20.96 -12.12 -11.64
CA PRO A 349 20.81 -10.98 -12.54
C PRO A 349 22.17 -10.29 -12.71
N PRO A 350 22.52 -9.81 -13.92
CA PRO A 350 23.78 -9.11 -14.12
C PRO A 350 23.86 -7.89 -13.20
N GLN A 351 24.97 -7.74 -12.48
CA GLN A 351 25.29 -6.56 -11.68
C GLN A 351 26.12 -5.61 -12.54
N GLY A 352 25.65 -4.39 -12.74
CA GLY A 352 26.34 -3.39 -13.57
C GLY A 352 25.91 -1.98 -13.21
N GLY A 353 26.91 -1.10 -13.02
CA GLY A 353 26.74 0.32 -12.80
C GLY A 353 26.50 1.09 -14.09
N THR A 354 25.72 2.16 -13.98
CA THR A 354 25.32 3.08 -15.06
C THR A 354 26.51 3.90 -15.59
N VAL A 355 26.53 4.12 -16.92
CA VAL A 355 27.00 5.38 -17.52
C VAL A 355 25.87 5.93 -18.40
N TYR A 356 25.57 7.22 -18.23
CA TYR A 356 24.50 7.99 -18.89
C TYR A 356 25.11 9.34 -19.36
N LEU A 357 24.75 9.83 -20.56
CA LEU A 357 25.16 11.14 -21.10
C LEU A 357 24.09 11.73 -22.03
N CYS A 358 23.69 12.99 -21.76
CA CYS A 358 22.77 13.74 -22.61
C CYS A 358 23.43 14.84 -23.42
N ALA A 359 22.89 15.12 -24.61
CA ALA A 359 23.12 16.35 -25.36
C ALA A 359 21.90 16.70 -26.21
N ALA A 360 21.48 17.97 -26.18
CA ALA A 360 20.42 18.52 -27.02
C ALA A 360 20.98 19.59 -27.96
N ASP A 361 20.47 19.68 -29.19
CA ASP A 361 20.80 20.77 -30.12
C ASP A 361 19.58 21.59 -30.58
N ARG A 362 19.87 22.68 -31.29
CA ARG A 362 18.90 23.71 -31.68
C ARG A 362 17.90 23.27 -32.76
N ASP A 363 18.11 22.10 -33.37
CA ASP A 363 17.26 21.53 -34.41
C ASP A 363 16.36 20.39 -33.88
N GLY A 364 16.35 20.19 -32.54
CA GLY A 364 15.41 19.30 -31.85
C GLY A 364 15.91 17.87 -31.66
N LEU A 365 17.20 17.60 -31.86
CA LEU A 365 17.79 16.32 -31.51
C LEU A 365 18.26 16.35 -30.04
N MET A 366 17.84 15.38 -29.22
CA MET A 366 18.32 15.19 -27.85
C MET A 366 18.75 13.74 -27.64
N VAL A 367 19.92 13.52 -27.04
CA VAL A 367 20.44 12.24 -26.55
C VAL A 367 20.70 12.36 -25.05
N SER A 368 20.97 11.22 -24.41
CA SER A 368 20.48 10.67 -23.14
C SER A 368 20.61 11.48 -21.87
#